data_AF-A0A8S3H3Z1-F1
#
_entry.id   AF-A0A8S3H3Z1-F1
#
_cell.length_a   1.000
_cell.length_b   1.000
_cell.length_c   1.000
_cell.angle_alpha   90.00
_cell.angle_beta   90.00
_cell.angle_gamma   90.00
#
_symmetry.space_group_name_H-M   'P 1'
#
loop_
_entity.id
_entity.type
_entity.pdbx_description
1 polymer ?
#
loop_
_entity_poly.entity_id
_entity_poly.type
_entity_poly.pdbx_seq_one_letter_code
_entity_poly.pdbx_strand_id
1 'polypeptide(L)'
;VRVNNNANQFLVKPHALGFHEVTASSLINIDVNGVILHSGSTGFNANVQSFLLYATIYNNRPDLNCLIHVRGPSVSAVSAMKCGLLHVCQEACICGPIASQTIDIDASMKRLSIGDGIGDPKVKVSLCSISK
;
A
#
# COMPACT_ATOMS: atom_id res chain seq x y z
N VAL A 1 8.71 1.36 -0.73
CA VAL A 1 9.63 0.19 -0.84
C VAL A 1 10.62 0.25 0.30
N ARG A 2 10.91 -0.87 0.97
CA ARG A 2 11.91 -0.92 2.05
C ARG A 2 13.32 -0.80 1.47
N VAL A 3 14.17 0.03 2.07
CA VAL A 3 15.53 0.31 1.55
C VAL A 3 16.48 -0.84 1.84
N ASN A 4 16.39 -1.42 3.04
CA ASN A 4 17.23 -2.55 3.45
C ASN A 4 16.43 -3.46 4.38
N ASN A 5 16.64 -4.78 4.32
CA ASN A 5 15.86 -5.76 5.08
C ASN A 5 15.89 -5.52 6.61
N ASN A 6 16.95 -4.90 7.13
CA ASN A 6 17.12 -4.62 8.56
C ASN A 6 16.80 -3.16 8.96
N ALA A 7 16.44 -2.30 8.00
CA ALA A 7 16.16 -0.90 8.26
C ALA A 7 14.66 -0.64 8.17
N ASN A 8 14.10 0.02 9.19
CA ASN A 8 12.73 0.56 9.21
C ASN A 8 12.57 1.78 8.28
N GLN A 9 13.33 1.82 7.19
CA GLN A 9 13.40 2.92 6.23
C GLN A 9 12.73 2.53 4.92
N PHE A 10 11.94 3.46 4.40
CA PHE A 10 11.12 3.23 3.22
C PHE A 10 11.23 4.39 2.24
N LEU A 11 11.28 4.08 0.96
CA LEU A 11 11.13 5.03 -0.12
C LEU A 11 9.67 5.18 -0.48
N VAL A 12 9.22 6.43 -0.48
CA VAL A 12 7.88 6.85 -0.86
C VAL A 12 7.94 8.00 -1.86
N LYS A 13 6.93 8.06 -2.71
CA LYS A 13 6.75 9.13 -3.67
C LYS A 13 6.33 10.43 -2.98
N PRO A 14 6.84 11.61 -3.41
CA PRO A 14 6.31 12.90 -2.97
C PRO A 14 4.84 13.10 -3.33
N HIS A 15 4.04 13.66 -2.42
CA HIS A 15 2.59 13.79 -2.60
C HIS A 15 2.20 14.68 -3.78
N ALA A 16 3.00 15.72 -4.05
CA ALA A 16 2.69 16.73 -5.07
C ALA A 16 2.98 16.28 -6.51
N LEU A 17 3.71 15.17 -6.72
CA LEU A 17 4.09 14.72 -8.05
C LEU A 17 3.07 13.74 -8.64
N GLY A 18 2.95 13.73 -9.96
CA GLY A 18 2.38 12.64 -10.75
C GLY A 18 3.30 11.42 -10.76
N PHE A 19 2.77 10.21 -11.01
CA PHE A 19 3.62 9.00 -11.04
C PHE A 19 4.65 9.02 -12.18
N HIS A 20 4.33 9.68 -13.29
CA HIS A 20 5.21 9.85 -14.45
C HIS A 20 6.33 10.89 -14.23
N GLU A 21 6.22 11.72 -13.19
CA GLU A 21 7.22 12.75 -12.85
C GLU A 21 8.23 12.24 -11.80
N VAL A 22 7.99 11.06 -11.22
CA VAL A 22 8.84 10.50 -10.19
C VAL A 22 10.16 10.02 -10.81
N THR A 23 11.26 10.53 -10.29
CA THR A 23 12.61 10.06 -10.56
C THR A 23 13.20 9.37 -9.33
N ALA A 24 14.28 8.62 -9.49
CA ALA A 24 14.99 8.00 -8.37
C ALA A 24 15.42 9.04 -7.30
N SER A 25 15.88 10.23 -7.72
CA SER A 25 16.31 11.29 -6.81
C SER A 25 15.15 12.02 -6.12
N SER A 26 13.94 11.94 -6.69
CA SER A 26 12.75 12.57 -6.10
C SER A 26 12.15 11.78 -4.93
N LEU A 27 12.55 10.52 -4.75
CA LEU A 27 11.99 9.67 -3.70
C LEU A 27 12.37 10.17 -2.31
N ILE A 28 11.40 10.10 -1.40
CA ILE A 28 11.55 10.51 -0.01
C ILE A 28 11.84 9.27 0.82
N ASN A 29 12.90 9.34 1.64
CA ASN A 29 13.20 8.32 2.64
C ASN A 29 12.49 8.67 3.95
N ILE A 30 11.66 7.76 4.43
CA ILE A 30 10.82 7.91 5.63
C ILE A 30 11.02 6.70 6.55
N ASP A 31 11.09 6.95 7.86
CA ASP A 31 11.11 5.89 8.88
C ASP A 31 9.69 5.33 9.15
N VAL A 32 9.60 4.15 9.75
CA VAL A 32 8.34 3.49 10.13
C VAL A 32 7.41 4.35 10.98
N ASN A 33 7.97 5.27 11.76
CA ASN A 33 7.22 6.21 12.59
C ASN A 33 6.67 7.42 11.81
N GLY A 34 6.90 7.48 10.49
CA GLY A 34 6.46 8.59 9.64
C GLY A 34 7.41 9.80 9.66
N VAL A 35 8.60 9.67 10.24
CA VAL A 35 9.61 10.73 10.26
C VAL A 35 10.38 10.75 8.94
N ILE A 36 10.42 11.90 8.27
CA ILE A 36 11.16 12.06 7.02
C ILE A 36 12.65 12.17 7.34
N LEU A 37 13.45 11.23 6.82
CA LEU A 37 14.91 11.20 6.98
C LEU A 37 15.62 11.94 5.84
N HIS A 38 15.07 11.84 4.63
CA HIS A 38 15.58 12.53 3.45
C HIS A 38 14.42 12.91 2.52
N SER A 39 14.31 14.20 2.17
CA SER A 39 13.22 14.75 1.35
C SER A 39 13.43 14.62 -0.17
N GLY A 40 14.52 13.99 -0.59
CA GLY A 40 14.86 13.86 -2.01
C GLY A 40 15.19 15.21 -2.65
N SER A 41 15.13 15.28 -3.99
CA SER A 41 15.57 16.46 -4.76
C SER A 41 14.50 17.53 -5.03
N THR A 42 13.25 17.31 -4.62
CA THR A 42 12.10 18.12 -5.08
C THR A 42 11.62 19.15 -4.06
N GLY A 43 12.03 19.02 -2.80
CA GLY A 43 11.53 19.85 -1.70
C GLY A 43 10.08 19.58 -1.28
N PHE A 44 9.38 18.66 -1.95
CA PHE A 44 8.03 18.24 -1.58
C PHE A 44 8.05 17.19 -0.47
N ASN A 45 6.96 17.12 0.29
CA ASN A 45 6.78 16.15 1.37
C ASN A 45 5.98 14.92 0.94
N ALA A 46 6.14 13.85 1.71
CA ALA A 46 5.30 12.66 1.60
C ALA A 46 3.96 12.88 2.30
N ASN A 47 2.93 12.13 1.90
CA ASN A 47 1.69 12.04 2.67
C ASN A 47 1.90 11.07 3.85
N VAL A 48 2.26 11.62 5.01
CA VAL A 48 2.59 10.84 6.21
C VAL A 48 1.40 10.02 6.70
N GLN A 49 0.19 10.59 6.65
CA GLN A 49 -1.03 9.90 7.10
C GLN A 49 -1.28 8.61 6.30
N SER A 50 -1.21 8.70 4.97
CA SER A 50 -1.33 7.51 4.11
C SER A 50 -0.18 6.52 4.34
N PHE A 51 1.03 7.01 4.61
CA PHE A 51 2.17 6.14 4.88
C PHE A 51 2.04 5.37 6.20
N LEU A 52 1.51 5.97 7.27
CA LEU A 52 1.35 5.28 8.57
C LEU A 52 0.45 4.04 8.47
N LEU A 53 -0.54 4.06 7.57
CA LEU A 53 -1.34 2.87 7.24
C LEU A 53 -0.46 1.75 6.66
N TYR A 54 0.43 2.09 5.73
CA TYR A 54 1.37 1.13 5.14
C TYR A 54 2.42 0.67 6.15
N ALA A 55 2.87 1.55 7.05
CA ALA A 55 3.81 1.21 8.11
C ALA A 55 3.25 0.13 9.03
N THR A 56 1.95 0.17 9.33
CA THR A 56 1.25 -0.88 10.10
C THR A 56 1.34 -2.24 9.39
N ILE A 57 1.21 -2.27 8.06
CA ILE A 57 1.36 -3.49 7.26
C ILE A 57 2.80 -4.00 7.33
N TYR A 58 3.78 -3.12 7.11
CA TYR A 58 5.20 -3.50 7.17
C TYR A 58 5.63 -4.00 8.56
N ASN A 59 5.01 -3.51 9.64
CA ASN A 59 5.27 -3.97 11.01
C ASN A 59 4.68 -5.37 11.26
N ASN A 60 3.47 -5.62 10.78
CA ASN A 60 2.83 -6.94 10.92
C ASN A 60 3.42 -7.98 9.95
N ARG A 61 4.03 -7.53 8.86
CA ARG A 61 4.58 -8.37 7.79
C ARG A 61 6.00 -7.93 7.43
N PRO A 62 6.99 -8.28 8.27
CA PRO A 62 8.39 -7.91 8.04
C PRO A 62 8.98 -8.58 6.79
N ASP A 63 8.35 -9.62 6.25
CA ASP A 63 8.71 -10.30 5.01
C ASP A 63 8.41 -9.46 3.75
N LEU A 64 7.59 -8.40 3.86
CA LEU A 64 7.24 -7.54 2.73
C LEU A 64 8.28 -6.44 2.51
N ASN A 65 8.80 -6.39 1.28
CA ASN A 65 9.75 -5.36 0.85
C ASN A 65 9.12 -4.25 0.00
N CYS A 66 7.97 -4.52 -0.60
CA CYS A 66 7.28 -3.58 -1.46
C CYS A 66 5.78 -3.66 -1.22
N LEU A 67 5.13 -2.49 -1.24
CA LEU A 67 3.69 -2.34 -1.20
C LEU A 67 3.31 -1.42 -2.35
N ILE A 68 2.37 -1.89 -3.17
CA ILE A 68 1.82 -1.13 -4.29
C ILE A 68 0.33 -0.92 -4.01
N HIS A 69 -0.07 0.33 -3.91
CA HIS A 69 -1.47 0.73 -3.77
C HIS A 69 -1.95 1.30 -5.10
N VAL A 70 -2.92 0.65 -5.73
CA VAL A 70 -3.47 1.06 -7.03
C VAL A 70 -4.93 1.44 -6.87
N ARG A 71 -5.29 2.63 -7.39
CA ARG A 71 -6.67 3.06 -7.54
C ARG A 71 -6.95 3.24 -9.02
N GLY A 72 -7.52 2.20 -9.62
CA GLY A 72 -7.96 2.21 -11.02
C GLY A 72 -9.45 1.87 -11.10
N PRO A 73 -10.17 2.33 -12.14
CA PRO A 73 -11.61 2.05 -12.30
C PRO A 73 -11.94 0.55 -12.25
N SER A 74 -11.19 -0.29 -12.97
CA SER A 74 -11.40 -1.74 -12.98
C SER A 74 -11.12 -2.39 -11.62
N VAL A 75 -10.07 -1.94 -10.92
CA VAL A 75 -9.72 -2.42 -9.59
C VAL A 75 -10.81 -2.06 -8.59
N SER A 76 -11.34 -0.83 -8.67
CA SER A 76 -12.42 -0.35 -7.80
C SER A 76 -13.75 -1.02 -8.10
N ALA A 77 -14.03 -1.33 -9.37
CA ALA A 77 -15.23 -2.07 -9.75
C ALA A 77 -15.20 -3.49 -9.18
N VAL A 78 -14.08 -4.20 -9.35
CA VAL A 78 -13.91 -5.56 -8.83
C VAL A 78 -13.90 -5.59 -7.30
N SER A 79 -13.31 -4.58 -6.63
CA SER A 79 -13.30 -4.50 -5.16
C SER A 79 -14.71 -4.31 -4.59
N ALA A 80 -15.59 -3.61 -5.30
CA ALA A 80 -16.98 -3.41 -4.90
C ALA A 80 -17.89 -4.61 -5.15
N MET A 81 -17.45 -5.60 -5.94
CA MET A 81 -18.24 -6.81 -6.21
C MET A 81 -18.18 -7.80 -5.05
N LYS A 82 -19.33 -8.39 -4.70
CA LYS A 82 -19.42 -9.42 -3.63
C LYS A 82 -18.49 -10.62 -3.87
N CYS A 83 -18.27 -10.97 -5.14
CA CYS A 83 -17.40 -12.10 -5.51
C CYS A 83 -15.91 -11.76 -5.56
N GLY A 84 -15.52 -10.48 -5.48
CA GLY A 84 -14.15 -10.04 -5.65
C GLY A 84 -13.56 -10.43 -7.02
N LEU A 85 -12.25 -10.66 -7.06
CA LEU A 85 -11.56 -11.11 -8.29
C LEU A 85 -11.75 -12.62 -8.49
N LEU A 86 -12.38 -13.00 -9.61
CA LEU A 86 -12.56 -14.39 -10.01
C LEU A 86 -11.36 -14.88 -10.84
N HIS A 87 -10.99 -16.14 -10.64
CA HIS A 87 -9.92 -16.84 -11.38
C HIS A 87 -10.40 -17.29 -12.78
N VAL A 88 -10.79 -16.34 -13.64
CA VAL A 88 -11.34 -16.61 -14.99
C VAL A 88 -10.30 -16.60 -16.11
N CYS A 89 -9.10 -16.08 -15.85
CA CYS A 89 -8.00 -16.01 -16.80
C CYS A 89 -6.67 -16.31 -16.10
N GLN A 90 -5.63 -16.60 -16.89
CA GLN A 90 -4.32 -16.98 -16.37
C GLN A 90 -3.72 -15.90 -15.45
N GLU A 91 -3.88 -14.63 -15.80
CA GLU A 91 -3.39 -13.50 -15.01
C GLU A 91 -4.05 -13.43 -13.64
N ALA A 92 -5.36 -13.69 -13.57
CA ALA A 92 -6.08 -13.75 -12.30
C ALA A 92 -5.60 -14.94 -11.45
N CYS A 93 -5.39 -16.11 -12.07
CA CYS A 93 -4.90 -17.31 -11.38
C CYS A 93 -3.51 -17.10 -10.73
N ILE A 94 -2.62 -16.36 -11.39
CA ILE A 94 -1.27 -16.08 -10.89
C ILE A 94 -1.30 -15.28 -9.58
N CYS A 95 -2.31 -14.43 -9.38
CA CYS A 95 -2.47 -13.67 -8.13
C CYS A 95 -2.72 -14.57 -6.92
N GLY A 96 -3.17 -15.82 -7.11
CA GLY A 96 -3.42 -16.76 -6.03
C GLY A 96 -4.55 -16.31 -5.08
N PRO A 97 -4.46 -16.64 -3.78
CA PRO A 97 -5.43 -16.22 -2.78
C PRO A 97 -5.42 -14.70 -2.56
N ILE A 98 -6.59 -14.08 -2.63
CA ILE A 98 -6.78 -12.63 -2.51
C ILE A 98 -7.52 -12.34 -1.20
N ALA A 99 -6.97 -11.41 -0.43
CA ALA A 99 -7.64 -10.89 0.76
C ALA A 99 -8.41 -9.61 0.40
N SER A 100 -9.68 -9.56 0.79
CA SER A 100 -10.55 -8.39 0.61
C SER A 100 -10.84 -7.77 1.97
N GLN A 101 -10.77 -6.45 2.05
CA GLN A 101 -11.09 -5.72 3.27
C GLN A 101 -11.89 -4.46 2.94
N THR A 102 -12.98 -4.24 3.67
CA THR A 102 -13.76 -3.01 3.61
C THR A 102 -13.16 -2.01 4.59
N ILE A 103 -12.89 -0.80 4.13
CA ILE A 103 -12.38 0.28 4.97
C ILE A 103 -13.44 1.38 5.02
N ASP A 104 -14.00 1.63 6.21
CA ASP A 104 -14.87 2.77 6.45
C ASP A 104 -14.04 4.05 6.59
N ILE A 105 -14.32 5.02 5.74
CA ILE A 105 -13.58 6.29 5.66
C ILE A 105 -13.82 7.15 6.92
N ASP A 106 -15.00 7.01 7.54
CA ASP A 106 -15.39 7.73 8.76
C ASP A 106 -14.66 7.20 10.01
N ALA A 107 -14.17 5.95 9.96
CA ALA A 107 -13.47 5.29 11.06
C ALA A 107 -11.93 5.42 10.98
N SER A 108 -11.42 6.44 10.27
CA SER A 108 -10.01 6.64 9.87
C SER A 108 -8.98 6.71 11.00
N MET A 109 -9.37 6.49 12.26
CA MET A 109 -8.47 6.41 13.41
C MET A 109 -8.65 5.16 14.29
N LYS A 110 -9.57 4.24 13.98
CA LYS A 110 -9.68 2.97 14.70
C LYS A 110 -8.76 1.93 14.07
N ARG A 111 -7.53 1.91 14.61
CA ARG A 111 -6.59 0.78 14.68
C ARG A 111 -6.96 -0.35 13.71
N LEU A 112 -6.57 -0.17 12.46
CA LEU A 112 -6.84 -1.12 11.39
C LEU A 112 -6.14 -2.43 11.77
N SER A 113 -6.92 -3.39 12.26
CA SER A 113 -6.52 -4.78 12.53
C SER A 113 -6.27 -5.48 11.20
N ILE A 114 -5.23 -5.04 10.49
CA ILE A 114 -4.80 -5.63 9.20
C ILE A 114 -4.18 -7.03 9.43
N GLY A 115 -4.12 -7.50 10.69
CA GLY A 115 -3.49 -8.76 11.09
C GLY A 115 -4.24 -10.03 10.65
N ASP A 116 -5.58 -10.03 10.66
CA ASP A 116 -6.32 -11.31 10.69
C ASP A 116 -6.66 -11.89 9.31
N GLY A 117 -6.68 -11.07 8.25
CA GLY A 117 -6.97 -11.50 6.87
C GLY A 117 -5.74 -11.72 5.99
N ILE A 118 -4.54 -11.42 6.51
CA ILE A 118 -3.29 -11.36 5.75
C ILE A 118 -2.53 -12.69 5.89
N GLY A 119 -3.06 -13.77 5.31
CA GLY A 119 -2.38 -15.09 5.18
C GLY A 119 -1.13 -15.15 4.28
N ASP A 120 -0.66 -16.33 3.87
CA ASP A 120 0.73 -16.56 3.43
C ASP A 120 1.24 -16.11 2.03
N PRO A 121 0.48 -15.58 1.04
CA PRO A 121 1.12 -15.31 -0.26
C PRO A 121 2.05 -14.08 -0.24
N LYS A 122 3.20 -14.22 -0.93
CA LYS A 122 4.25 -13.18 -1.12
C LYS A 122 3.79 -12.01 -1.99
N VAL A 123 2.74 -12.19 -2.78
CA VAL A 123 2.07 -11.14 -3.57
C VAL A 123 0.65 -11.04 -3.06
N LYS A 124 0.27 -9.88 -2.52
CA LYS A 124 -1.10 -9.60 -2.11
C LYS A 124 -1.64 -8.39 -2.81
N VAL A 125 -2.69 -8.64 -3.59
CA VAL A 125 -3.57 -7.61 -4.08
C VAL A 125 -4.61 -7.38 -2.97
N SER A 126 -4.52 -6.24 -2.28
CA SER A 126 -5.61 -5.80 -1.41
C SER A 126 -6.55 -4.94 -2.22
N LEU A 127 -7.76 -5.46 -2.44
CA LEU A 127 -8.83 -4.76 -3.12
C LEU A 127 -9.58 -3.93 -2.08
N CYS A 128 -9.40 -2.61 -2.10
CA CYS A 128 -10.14 -1.70 -1.24
C CYS A 128 -11.47 -1.32 -1.90
N SER A 129 -12.59 -1.72 -1.28
CA SER A 129 -13.91 -1.22 -1.64
C SER A 129 -14.22 0.00 -0.80
N ILE A 130 -14.52 1.12 -1.45
CA ILE A 130 -15.07 2.30 -0.80
C ILE A 130 -16.59 2.12 -0.86
N SER A 131 -17.19 1.71 0.25
CA SER A 131 -18.64 1.83 0.39
C SER A 131 -18.94 3.28 0.80
N LYS A 132 -19.85 3.93 0.09
CA LYS A 132 -20.47 5.19 0.55
C LYS A 132 -21.50 4.89 1.63
#